data_AF-A0A3N5TRL5-F1
#
_entry.id   AF-A0A3N5TRL5-F1
#
_cell.length_a   1.000
_cell.length_b   1.000
_cell.length_c   1.000
_cell.angle_alpha   90.00
_cell.angle_beta   90.00
_cell.angle_gamma   90.00
#
_symmetry.space_group_name_H-M   'P 1'
#
loop_
_entity.id
_entity.type
_entity.pdbx_description
1 polymer ?
#
loop_
_entity_poly.entity_id
_entity_poly.type
_entity_poly.pdbx_seq_one_letter_code
_entity_poly.pdbx_strand_id
1 'polypeptide(L)' 'MTSISKIECGGFHALALKTDGTLWATGRNERGQLGTGDGLDRYLFTSVP' A
#
# COMPACT_ATOMS: atom_id res chain seq x y z
N MET A 1 -11.55 -2.47 -15.26
CA MET A 1 -11.02 -1.53 -14.24
C MET A 1 -11.63 -1.94 -12.92
N THR A 2 -10.81 -2.22 -11.91
CA THR A 2 -11.31 -2.59 -10.59
C THR A 2 -11.27 -1.35 -9.70
N SER A 3 -12.35 -1.12 -8.97
CA SER A 3 -12.50 0.05 -8.11
C SER A 3 -11.74 -0.15 -6.80
N ILE A 4 -11.50 0.94 -6.07
CA ILE A 4 -11.04 0.86 -4.69
C ILE A 4 -12.23 0.50 -3.81
N SER A 5 -12.09 -0.54 -2.98
CA SER A 5 -13.11 -0.95 -2.01
C SER A 5 -12.87 -0.30 -0.65
N LYS A 6 -11.61 -0.09 -0.27
CA LYS A 6 -11.24 0.51 1.02
C LYS A 6 -9.90 1.26 0.92
N ILE A 7 -9.78 2.35 1.68
CA ILE A 7 -8.53 3.09 1.87
C ILE A 7 -8.29 3.23 3.38
N GLU A 8 -7.05 3.01 3.81
CA GLU A 8 -6.59 3.27 5.17
C GLU A 8 -5.30 4.08 5.12
N CYS A 9 -5.17 5.06 6.02
CA CYS A 9 -4.01 5.94 6.08
C CYS A 9 -3.36 5.87 7.46
N GLY A 10 -2.05 5.65 7.49
CA GLY A 10 -1.21 5.89 8.65
C GLY A 10 -0.58 7.28 8.62
N GLY A 11 0.34 7.56 9.54
CA GLY A 11 0.98 8.88 9.64
C GLY A 11 1.74 9.31 8.38
N PHE A 12 2.42 8.36 7.71
CA PHE A 12 3.23 8.62 6.51
C PHE A 12 3.08 7.53 5.43
N HIS A 13 2.05 6.68 5.51
CA HIS A 13 1.79 5.61 4.55
C HIS A 13 0.29 5.44 4.33
N ALA A 14 -0.09 4.83 3.21
CA ALA A 14 -1.47 4.52 2.88
C ALA A 14 -1.59 3.13 2.24
N LEU A 15 -2.73 2.50 2.47
CA LEU A 15 -3.11 1.19 1.94
C LEU A 15 -4.43 1.33 1.17
N ALA A 16 -4.51 0.71 0.00
CA ALA A 16 -5.70 0.65 -0.83
C ALA A 16 -6.03 -0.80 -1.15
N LEU A 17 -7.20 -1.26 -0.70
CA LEU A 17 -7.75 -2.55 -1.09
C LEU A 17 -8.62 -2.34 -2.32
N LYS A 18 -8.39 -3.12 -3.38
CA LYS A 18 -9.18 -3.09 -4.60
C LYS A 18 -10.33 -4.11 -4.50
N THR A 19 -11.38 -3.92 -5.30
CA THR A 19 -12.53 -4.85 -5.35
C THR A 19 -12.16 -6.24 -5.87
N ASP A 20 -11.01 -6.39 -6.52
CA ASP A 20 -10.45 -7.68 -6.96
C ASP A 20 -9.64 -8.40 -5.86
N GLY A 21 -9.57 -7.83 -4.65
CA GLY A 21 -8.84 -8.40 -3.53
C GLY A 21 -7.35 -8.05 -3.51
N THR A 22 -6.82 -7.36 -4.53
CA THR A 22 -5.42 -6.93 -4.52
C THR A 22 -5.20 -5.77 -3.56
N LEU A 23 -4.11 -5.84 -2.79
CA LEU A 23 -3.70 -4.79 -1.86
C LEU A 23 -2.57 -3.96 -2.48
N TRP A 24 -2.67 -2.65 -2.34
CA TRP A 24 -1.66 -1.71 -2.81
C TRP A 24 -1.25 -0.79 -1.66
N ALA A 25 0.02 -0.41 -1.63
CA ALA A 25 0.59 0.39 -0.55
C ALA A 25 1.50 1.50 -1.09
N THR A 26 1.56 2.64 -0.38
CA THR A 26 2.46 3.76 -0.70
C THR A 26 2.89 4.49 0.58
N GLY A 27 3.95 5.28 0.48
CA GLY A 27 4.53 6.12 1.52
C GLY A 27 5.77 5.53 2.18
N ARG A 28 6.00 5.92 3.43
CA ARG A 28 7.17 5.54 4.24
C ARG A 28 7.13 4.07 4.61
N ASN A 29 8.25 3.38 4.39
CA ASN A 29 8.40 1.95 4.59
C ASN A 29 9.64 1.55 5.39
N GLU A 30 10.38 2.50 5.98
CA GLU A 30 11.60 2.20 6.74
C GLU A 30 11.45 1.13 7.85
N ARG A 31 10.21 0.84 8.28
CA ARG A 31 9.88 -0.21 9.27
C ARG A 31 9.07 -1.36 8.68
N GLY A 32 8.97 -1.48 7.37
CA GLY A 32 8.20 -2.52 6.68
C GLY A 32 6.68 -2.29 6.67
N GLN A 33 6.22 -1.05 6.87
CA GLN A 33 4.79 -0.72 6.96
C GLN A 33 3.99 -1.09 5.70
N LEU A 34 4.64 -1.13 4.54
CA LEU A 34 3.99 -1.42 3.27
C LEU A 34 3.85 -2.92 2.99
N GLY A 35 4.55 -3.78 3.75
CA GLY A 35 4.47 -5.23 3.57
C GLY A 35 5.11 -5.76 2.27
N THR A 36 5.98 -4.97 1.61
CA THR A 36 6.61 -5.34 0.33
C THR A 36 7.84 -6.25 0.47
N GLY A 37 8.15 -6.73 1.67
CA GLY A 37 9.35 -7.54 1.94
C GLY A 37 10.66 -6.76 1.98
N ASP A 38 10.61 -5.43 1.87
CA ASP A 38 11.75 -4.53 2.02
C ASP A 38 11.38 -3.32 2.91
N GLY A 39 12.38 -2.50 3.23
CA GLY A 39 12.23 -1.26 3.99
C GLY A 39 12.27 0.02 3.14
N LEU A 40 12.05 -0.08 1.83
CA LEU A 40 12.22 1.03 0.90
C LEU A 40 10.92 1.81 0.74
N ASP A 41 10.98 3.13 0.89
CA ASP A 41 9.82 4.01 0.68
C ASP A 41 9.27 3.88 -0.74
N ARG A 42 7.97 4.09 -0.90
CA ARG A 42 7.28 4.05 -2.20
C ARG A 42 6.53 5.36 -2.39
N TYR A 43 6.82 6.07 -3.47
CA TYR A 43 6.16 7.35 -3.79
C TYR A 43 4.94 7.18 -4.70
N LEU A 44 4.76 5.97 -5.24
CA LEU A 44 3.60 5.54 -6.00
C LEU A 44 3.04 4.29 -5.33
N PHE A 45 1.74 4.07 -5.48
CA PHE A 45 1.13 2.83 -5.05
C PHE A 45 1.79 1.65 -5.77
N THR A 46 2.27 0.68 -4.98
CA THR A 46 2.81 -0.59 -5.45
C THR A 46 1.94 -1.74 -4.97
N SER A 47 1.85 -2.82 -5.73
CA SER A 47 1.16 -4.03 -5.27
C SER A 47 1.92 -4.65 -4.10
N VAL A 48 1.17 -5.03 -3.07
CA VAL A 48 1.66 -5.87 -1.99
C VAL A 48 1.49 -7.34 -2.42
N PRO A 49 2.56 -8.15 -2.43
CA PRO A 49 2.50 -9.55 -2.84
C PRO A 49 1.78 -10.46 -1.83
#